data_AF-A0A0E2HD40-F1
#
_entry.id   AF-A0A0E2HD40-F1
#
_cell.length_a   1.000
_cell.length_b   1.000
_cell.length_c   1.000
_cell.angle_alpha   90.00
_cell.angle_beta   90.00
_cell.angle_gamma   90.00
#
_symmetry.space_group_name_H-M   'P 1'
#
loop_
_entity.id
_entity.type
_entity.pdbx_description
1 polymer ?
#
loop_
_entity_poly.entity_id
_entity_poly.type
_entity_poly.pdbx_seq_one_letter_code
_entity_poly.pdbx_strand_id
1 'polypeptide(L)' 'MNQRYVDELRQKYIKNPPEGMTPKLVKDMTDSDLLDMHYFMIEDDDLDDDEWEKGFYIDLS' A
#
# COMPACT_ATOMS: atom_id res chain seq x y z
N MET A 1 13.15 8.30 -2.25
CA MET A 1 11.80 8.23 -1.67
C MET A 1 11.11 9.56 -1.88
N ASN A 2 9.88 9.56 -2.40
CA ASN A 2 9.10 10.80 -2.55
C ASN A 2 8.37 11.09 -1.23
N GLN A 3 8.81 12.09 -0.48
CA GLN A 3 8.25 12.39 0.85
C GLN A 3 6.74 12.66 0.79
N ARG A 4 6.26 13.32 -0.28
CA ARG A 4 4.83 13.62 -0.46
C ARG A 4 3.98 12.35 -0.53
N TYR A 5 4.50 11.32 -1.20
CA TYR A 5 3.81 10.03 -1.33
C TYR A 5 3.67 9.33 0.03
N VAL A 6 4.73 9.32 0.84
CA VAL A 6 4.70 8.73 2.18
C VAL A 6 3.73 9.50 3.09
N ASP A 7 3.72 10.83 3.00
CA ASP A 7 2.80 11.66 3.78
C ASP A 7 1.33 11.41 3.39
N GLU A 8 1.03 11.30 2.10
CA GLU A 8 -0.30 10.98 1.58
C GLU A 8 -0.77 9.59 2.03
N LEU A 9 0.10 8.58 1.93
CA LEU A 9 -0.16 7.23 2.44
C LEU A 9 -0.44 7.25 3.95
N ARG A 10 0.35 8.00 4.72
CA ARG A 10 0.16 8.12 6.16
C ARG A 10 -1.20 8.70 6.50
N GLN A 11 -1.64 9.73 5.77
CA GLN A 11 -2.98 10.29 5.95
C GLN A 11 -4.09 9.30 5.57
N LYS A 12 -3.92 8.53 4.49
CA LYS A 12 -4.86 7.48 4.06
C LYS A 12 -5.10 6.47 5.18
N TYR A 13 -4.02 5.91 5.73
CA TYR A 13 -4.10 4.89 6.78
C TYR A 13 -4.40 5.46 8.17
N ILE A 14 -4.16 6.74 8.46
CA ILE A 14 -4.66 7.38 9.69
C ILE A 14 -6.18 7.53 9.63
N LYS A 15 -6.72 7.92 8.47
CA LYS A 15 -8.17 8.13 8.29
C LYS A 15 -8.94 6.81 8.35
N ASN A 16 -8.43 5.80 7.66
CA ASN A 16 -8.96 4.44 7.64
C ASN A 16 -7.84 3.46 7.95
N PRO A 17 -7.57 3.18 9.24
CA PRO A 17 -6.53 2.24 9.63
C PRO A 17 -6.88 0.83 9.15
N PRO A 18 -5.86 0.03 8.74
CA PRO A 18 -6.05 -1.38 8.44
C PRO A 18 -6.64 -2.16 9.63
N GLU A 19 -7.29 -3.28 9.35
CA GLU A 19 -7.87 -4.13 10.40
C GLU A 19 -6.80 -4.53 11.42
N GLY A 20 -7.12 -4.43 12.71
CA GLY A 20 -6.17 -4.69 13.79
C GLY A 20 -5.17 -3.55 14.07
N MET A 21 -5.20 -2.45 13.31
CA MET A 21 -4.38 -1.26 13.56
C MET A 21 -5.21 -0.09 14.11
N THR A 22 -4.53 0.82 14.81
CA THR A 22 -5.13 2.08 15.27
C THR A 22 -4.49 3.26 14.54
N PRO A 23 -5.19 4.41 14.36
CA PRO A 23 -4.61 5.58 13.71
C PRO A 23 -3.35 6.10 14.40
N LYS A 24 -3.27 5.92 15.73
CA LYS A 24 -2.09 6.28 16.52
C LYS A 24 -0.88 5.43 16.14
N LEU A 25 -1.09 4.11 15.97
CA LEU A 25 -0.04 3.20 15.53
C LEU A 25 0.52 3.64 14.16
N VAL A 26 -0.35 3.91 13.19
CA VAL A 26 0.03 4.39 11.85
C VAL A 26 0.78 5.72 11.90
N LYS A 27 0.41 6.61 12.81
CA LYS A 27 1.11 7.88 13.01
C LYS A 27 2.52 7.71 13.56
N ASP A 28 2.72 6.71 14.42
CA ASP A 28 3.99 6.45 15.10
C ASP A 28 4.93 5.55 14.26
N MET A 29 4.45 4.94 13.16
CA MET A 29 5.25 4.11 12.24
C MET A 29 6.36 4.91 11.56
N THR A 30 7.52 4.30 11.31
CA THR A 30 8.55 4.91 10.47
C THR A 30 8.10 4.92 9.01
N ASP A 31 8.73 5.76 8.18
CA ASP A 31 8.44 5.78 6.75
C ASP A 31 8.73 4.43 6.09
N SER A 32 9.71 3.67 6.59
CA SER A 32 10.00 2.30 6.13
C SER A 32 8.88 1.34 6.52
N ASP A 33 8.47 1.33 7.79
CA ASP A 33 7.42 0.42 8.26
C ASP A 33 6.10 0.66 7.52
N LEU A 34 5.78 1.93 7.23
CA LEU A 34 4.57 2.31 6.51
C LEU A 34 4.60 1.80 5.06
N LEU A 35 5.76 1.87 4.41
CA LEU A 35 5.95 1.38 3.04
C LEU A 35 5.96 -0.14 2.98
N ASP A 36 6.59 -0.80 3.94
CA ASP A 36 6.61 -2.26 4.04
C ASP A 36 5.18 -2.80 4.22
N MET A 37 4.41 -2.19 5.12
CA MET A 37 2.99 -2.53 5.30
C MET A 37 2.17 -2.26 4.02
N HIS A 38 2.39 -1.12 3.36
CA HIS A 38 1.69 -0.78 2.13
C HIS A 38 1.97 -1.79 1.01
N TYR A 39 3.22 -2.24 0.90
CA TYR A 39 3.64 -3.27 -0.04
C TYR A 39 2.94 -4.61 0.25
N PHE A 40 2.96 -5.09 1.50
CA PHE A 40 2.26 -6.31 1.88
C PHE A 40 0.74 -6.25 1.64
N MET A 41 0.14 -5.07 1.82
CA MET A 41 -1.30 -4.88 1.57
C MET A 41 -1.64 -4.86 0.09
N ILE A 42 -0.83 -4.20 -0.75
CA ILE A 42 -1.04 -4.21 -2.20
C ILE A 42 -0.82 -5.61 -2.76
N GLU A 43 0.18 -6.36 -2.30
CA GLU A 43 0.42 -7.72 -2.80
C GLU A 43 -0.80 -8.65 -2.60
N ASP A 44 -1.61 -8.43 -1.55
CA ASP A 44 -2.86 -9.17 -1.31
C ASP A 44 -4.08 -8.54 -2.03
N ASP A 45 -4.18 -7.20 -2.13
CA ASP A 45 -5.27 -6.46 -2.81
C ASP A 45 -5.13 -6.44 -4.35
N ASP A 46 -3.95 -6.76 -4.89
CA ASP A 46 -3.70 -6.94 -6.31
C ASP A 46 -4.57 -8.06 -6.90
N LEU A 47 -5.26 -8.87 -6.09
CA LEU A 47 -6.25 -9.83 -6.57
C LEU A 47 -7.65 -9.23 -6.81
N ASP A 48 -7.96 -8.01 -6.35
CA ASP A 48 -9.36 -7.54 -6.25
C ASP A 48 -9.66 -6.12 -6.76
N ASP A 49 -8.71 -5.37 -7.33
CA ASP A 49 -9.04 -4.07 -7.95
C ASP A 49 -8.28 -3.85 -9.28
N ASP A 50 -8.85 -4.38 -10.38
CA ASP A 50 -8.90 -3.79 -11.73
C ASP A 50 -7.62 -3.21 -12.40
N GLU A 51 -6.40 -3.50 -11.92
CA GLU A 51 -5.13 -3.08 -12.54
C GLU A 51 -4.23 -4.26 -12.99
N TRP A 52 -4.81 -5.46 -13.13
CA TRP A 52 -4.15 -6.64 -13.72
C TRP A 52 -4.27 -6.76 -15.25
N GLU A 53 -4.92 -5.82 -15.95
CA GLU A 53 -5.01 -5.85 -17.43
C GLU A 53 -3.69 -5.50 -18.17
N LYS A 54 -2.56 -5.41 -17.47
CA LYS A 54 -1.24 -5.28 -18.12
C LYS A 54 -0.21 -6.31 -17.65
N GLY A 55 -0.67 -7.48 -17.21
CA GLY A 55 0.16 -8.67 -17.12
C GLY A 55 0.66 -9.08 -18.51
N PHE A 56 1.89 -8.68 -18.84
CA PHE A 56 2.82 -9.28 -19.80
C PHE A 56 2.20 -10.14 -20.93
N TYR A 57 2.16 -9.60 -22.15
CA TYR A 57 2.12 -10.43 -23.35
C TYR A 57 3.42 -11.24 -23.43
N ILE A 58 3.43 -12.43 -22.84
CA ILE A 58 4.31 -13.50 -23.30
C ILE A 58 3.72 -14.01 -24.61
N ASP A 59 4.18 -13.42 -25.71
CA ASP A 59 3.96 -13.99 -27.04
C ASP A 59 4.75 -15.30 -27.10
N LEU A 60 4.05 -16.41 -26.84
CA LEU A 60 4.49 -17.75 -27.16
C LEU A 60 3.85 -18.13 -28.51
N SER A 61 4.34 -17.52 -29.59
CA SER A 61 4.08 -18.00 -30.95
C SER A 61 5.32 -17.90 -31.85
#